data_AF-A0AAV0XQZ5-F1
#
_entry.id   AF-A0AAV0XQZ5-F1
#
_cell.length_a   1.000
_cell.length_b   1.000
_cell.length_c   1.000
_cell.angle_alpha   90.00
_cell.angle_beta   90.00
_cell.angle_gamma   90.00
#
_symmetry.space_group_name_H-M   'P 1'
#
loop_
_entity.id
_entity.type
_entity.pdbx_description
1 polymer ?
#
loop_
_entity_poly.entity_id
_entity_poly.type
_entity_poly.pdbx_seq_one_letter_code
_entity_poly.pdbx_strand_id
1 'polypeptide(L)'
;MFFSITEKMDMWSCFIESGKNKRKAALLYSQRFGLERQVPSSSIFLRLEKNLKATGSFNKNKNRKCTKTTEEYSQIVLQKLEENPNTSLRIVSKEVGISYSSVQKIAKKNKYHPYKRNTVQHLKFDDYERRLVWIAKVLVEIEDNPQFLETICWTDEAKFHNNGNVNSQNLRYWSNGNPHWHTEKNFQERYGINVWCGIFYDKLIGPFFFSENLNGDKYLEFLKTELPILLEDIPLSRRKNLVWQQDGAPAHNKNTVIQYLNCTFGTNWMGTYSPKICWPPRSPDLTSPDYFLWGYLQSVVYKEMPANVNDLEQKIKDACSNIPSHVLVKTTTNELLRRLAICLEVDGHQFEHLLK
;
A
#
# COMPACT_ATOMS: atom_id res chain seq x y z
N MET A 1 -53.63 2.61 -2.64
CA MET A 1 -53.75 2.34 -4.09
C MET A 1 -52.54 2.98 -4.78
N PHE A 2 -51.66 2.15 -5.34
CA PHE A 2 -50.43 2.59 -6.01
C PHE A 2 -50.63 2.46 -7.51
N PHE A 3 -50.60 3.59 -8.22
CA PHE A 3 -50.62 3.64 -9.67
C PHE A 3 -49.20 3.89 -10.19
N SER A 4 -48.84 3.20 -11.27
CA SER A 4 -47.61 3.41 -12.02
C SER A 4 -47.54 4.83 -12.60
N ILE A 5 -46.36 5.23 -13.07
CA ILE A 5 -46.17 6.55 -13.70
C ILE A 5 -46.99 6.64 -14.99
N THR A 6 -47.00 5.59 -15.80
CA THR A 6 -47.78 5.51 -17.04
C THR A 6 -49.27 5.66 -16.78
N GLU A 7 -49.81 4.95 -15.79
CA GLU A 7 -51.22 5.09 -15.40
C GLU A 7 -51.57 6.51 -14.93
N LYS A 8 -50.66 7.16 -14.20
CA LYS A 8 -50.85 8.56 -13.77
C LYS A 8 -50.83 9.54 -14.94
N MET A 9 -50.04 9.28 -15.98
CA MET A 9 -50.04 10.07 -17.21
C MET A 9 -51.35 9.91 -17.98
N ASP A 10 -51.84 8.68 -18.10
CA ASP A 10 -53.12 8.40 -18.76
C ASP A 10 -54.30 9.01 -17.99
N MET A 11 -54.26 8.96 -16.65
CA MET A 11 -55.21 9.67 -15.79
C MET A 11 -55.15 11.19 -16.01
N TRP A 12 -53.93 11.74 -16.13
CA TRP A 12 -53.74 13.16 -16.37
C TRP A 12 -54.30 13.60 -17.73
N SER A 13 -54.10 12.79 -18.77
CA SER A 13 -54.65 13.01 -20.10
C SER A 13 -56.19 13.05 -20.08
N CYS A 14 -56.83 12.04 -19.46
CA CYS A 14 -58.29 12.01 -19.28
C CYS A 14 -58.81 13.20 -18.45
N PHE A 15 -58.02 13.71 -17.51
CA PHE A 15 -58.36 14.88 -16.71
C PHE A 15 -58.34 16.18 -17.52
N ILE A 16 -57.37 16.35 -18.42
CA ILE A 16 -57.33 17.51 -19.32
C ILE A 16 -58.50 17.46 -20.30
N GLU A 17 -58.72 16.31 -20.94
CA GLU A 17 -59.76 16.14 -21.96
C GLU A 17 -61.18 16.34 -21.41
N SER A 18 -61.40 15.99 -20.15
CA SER A 18 -62.69 16.22 -19.47
C SER A 18 -62.89 17.67 -18.98
N GLY A 19 -62.03 18.61 -19.40
CA GLY A 19 -62.09 20.01 -18.97
C GLY A 19 -61.78 20.17 -17.49
N LYS A 20 -60.91 19.32 -16.93
CA LYS A 20 -60.55 19.26 -15.50
C LYS A 20 -61.72 18.93 -14.56
N ASN A 21 -62.77 18.28 -15.07
CA ASN A 21 -63.84 17.78 -14.22
C ASN A 21 -63.52 16.37 -13.70
N LYS A 22 -63.26 16.27 -12.39
CA LYS A 22 -62.81 15.03 -11.74
C LYS A 22 -63.72 13.81 -11.91
N ARG A 23 -65.04 13.99 -11.99
CA ARG A 23 -66.00 12.89 -12.15
C ARG A 23 -66.06 12.42 -13.60
N LYS A 24 -66.06 13.37 -14.54
CA LYS A 24 -65.97 13.07 -15.98
C LYS A 24 -64.64 12.40 -16.33
N ALA A 25 -63.53 12.84 -15.73
CA ALA A 25 -62.22 12.23 -15.91
C ALA A 25 -62.17 10.77 -15.45
N ALA A 26 -62.77 10.48 -14.28
CA ALA A 26 -62.84 9.12 -13.75
C ALA A 26 -63.70 8.21 -14.66
N LEU A 27 -64.81 8.73 -15.19
CA LEU A 27 -65.65 8.02 -16.14
C LEU A 27 -64.91 7.74 -17.46
N LEU A 28 -64.27 8.74 -18.04
CA LEU A 28 -63.46 8.62 -19.26
C LEU A 28 -62.32 7.61 -19.09
N TYR A 29 -61.62 7.66 -17.95
CA TYR A 29 -60.56 6.71 -17.65
C TYR A 29 -61.11 5.28 -17.49
N SER A 30 -62.26 5.13 -16.82
CA SER A 30 -62.94 3.83 -16.69
C SER A 30 -63.38 3.27 -18.05
N GLN A 31 -63.86 4.12 -18.96
CA GLN A 31 -64.26 3.70 -20.30
C GLN A 31 -63.07 3.24 -21.15
N ARG A 32 -61.92 3.91 -21.03
CA ARG A 32 -60.74 3.60 -21.83
C ARG A 32 -59.91 2.44 -21.30
N PHE A 33 -59.79 2.33 -19.98
CA PHE A 33 -58.83 1.43 -19.35
C PHE A 33 -59.44 0.56 -18.25
N GLY A 34 -60.73 0.68 -17.95
CA GLY A 34 -61.36 0.02 -16.80
C GLY A 34 -61.50 -1.50 -16.91
N LEU A 35 -61.32 -2.09 -18.11
CA LEU A 35 -61.30 -3.54 -18.31
C LEU A 35 -59.96 -4.17 -17.90
N GLU A 36 -58.86 -3.44 -18.06
CA GLU A 36 -57.50 -3.94 -17.82
C GLU A 36 -56.85 -3.35 -16.57
N ARG A 37 -57.33 -2.20 -16.09
CA ARG A 37 -56.70 -1.42 -15.03
C ARG A 37 -57.67 -1.05 -13.93
N GLN A 38 -57.11 -0.83 -12.74
CA GLN A 38 -57.87 -0.36 -11.60
C GLN A 38 -58.42 1.06 -11.83
N VAL A 39 -59.73 1.22 -11.67
CA VAL A 39 -60.38 2.53 -11.82
C VAL A 39 -60.07 3.42 -10.61
N PRO A 40 -59.42 4.58 -10.80
CA PRO A 40 -59.08 5.49 -9.72
C PRO A 40 -60.31 6.24 -9.21
N SER A 41 -60.35 6.51 -7.89
CA SER A 41 -61.27 7.48 -7.31
C SER A 41 -61.12 8.85 -7.97
N SER A 42 -62.23 9.54 -8.23
CA SER A 42 -62.25 10.90 -8.79
C SER A 42 -61.38 11.90 -8.02
N SER A 43 -61.13 11.68 -6.73
CA SER A 43 -60.24 12.52 -5.91
C SER A 43 -58.77 12.48 -6.35
N ILE A 44 -58.33 11.42 -7.00
CA ILE A 44 -56.93 11.22 -7.41
C ILE A 44 -56.52 12.23 -8.47
N PHE A 45 -57.41 12.56 -9.42
CA PHE A 45 -57.10 13.48 -10.52
C PHE A 45 -56.76 14.90 -10.03
N LEU A 46 -57.51 15.42 -9.04
CA LEU A 46 -57.19 16.69 -8.39
C LEU A 46 -55.87 16.63 -7.61
N ARG A 47 -55.57 15.47 -6.99
CA ARG A 47 -54.31 15.28 -6.29
C ARG A 47 -53.11 15.26 -7.25
N LEU A 48 -53.27 14.67 -8.43
CA LEU A 48 -52.25 14.70 -9.48
C LEU A 48 -51.99 16.13 -9.95
N GLU A 49 -53.03 16.93 -10.22
CA GLU A 49 -52.87 18.36 -10.56
C GLU A 49 -52.12 19.11 -9.48
N LYS A 50 -52.50 18.92 -8.21
CA LYS A 50 -51.89 19.60 -7.08
C LYS A 50 -50.41 19.23 -6.93
N ASN A 51 -50.06 17.96 -7.10
CA ASN A 51 -48.68 17.51 -7.03
C ASN A 51 -47.85 18.07 -8.20
N LEU A 52 -48.36 18.01 -9.43
CA LEU A 52 -47.68 18.57 -10.59
C LEU A 52 -47.44 20.07 -10.46
N LYS A 53 -48.42 20.84 -9.99
CA LYS A 53 -48.28 22.29 -9.76
C LYS A 53 -47.28 22.62 -8.65
N ALA A 54 -47.17 21.79 -7.62
CA ALA A 54 -46.32 22.06 -6.47
C ALA A 54 -44.87 21.57 -6.63
N THR A 55 -44.65 20.44 -7.30
CA THR A 55 -43.34 19.77 -7.34
C THR A 55 -42.88 19.37 -8.75
N GLY A 56 -43.69 19.61 -9.79
CA GLY A 56 -43.39 19.14 -11.15
C GLY A 56 -43.44 17.61 -11.30
N SER A 57 -43.89 16.88 -10.28
CA SER A 57 -43.92 15.42 -10.25
C SER A 57 -45.27 14.91 -9.74
N PHE A 58 -45.73 13.78 -10.26
CA PHE A 58 -46.96 13.14 -9.76
C PHE A 58 -46.84 12.60 -8.32
N ASN A 59 -45.61 12.46 -7.79
CA ASN A 59 -45.35 11.96 -6.45
C ASN A 59 -45.04 13.10 -5.46
N LYS A 60 -45.44 12.93 -4.20
CA LYS A 60 -45.05 13.83 -3.11
C LYS A 60 -43.60 13.54 -2.71
N ASN A 61 -42.74 14.56 -2.73
CA ASN A 61 -41.39 14.44 -2.20
C ASN A 61 -41.47 14.07 -0.70
N LYS A 62 -41.00 12.88 -0.33
CA LYS A 62 -40.82 12.52 1.08
C LYS A 62 -39.58 13.27 1.57
N ASN A 63 -39.78 14.33 2.34
CA ASN A 63 -38.68 14.97 3.07
C ASN A 63 -38.10 13.94 4.06
N ARG A 64 -36.92 13.41 3.73
CA ARG A 64 -36.14 12.55 4.62
C ARG A 64 -35.61 13.45 5.74
N LYS A 65 -36.08 13.30 6.97
CA LYS A 65 -35.48 14.03 8.11
C LYS A 65 -34.01 13.63 8.23
N CYS A 66 -33.13 14.63 8.19
CA CYS A 66 -31.70 14.45 8.45
C CYS A 66 -31.50 13.99 9.91
N THR A 67 -30.62 13.01 10.08
CA THR A 67 -30.34 12.27 11.32
C THR A 67 -29.25 12.99 12.11
N LYS A 68 -29.48 13.43 13.37
CA LYS A 68 -28.56 13.79 14.48
C LYS A 68 -27.17 14.43 14.21
N THR A 69 -26.79 14.74 12.98
CA THR A 69 -25.53 15.37 12.57
C THR A 69 -25.75 16.88 12.53
N THR A 70 -26.12 17.46 13.68
CA THR A 70 -26.15 18.92 13.80
C THR A 70 -24.72 19.46 13.75
N GLU A 71 -24.58 20.73 13.40
CA GLU A 71 -23.28 21.41 13.31
C GLU A 71 -22.53 21.33 14.65
N GLU A 72 -23.24 21.44 15.76
CA GLU A 72 -22.73 21.35 17.14
C GLU A 72 -22.06 19.99 17.45
N TYR A 73 -22.74 18.86 17.19
CA TYR A 73 -22.11 17.54 17.35
C TYR A 73 -20.97 17.32 16.37
N SER A 74 -21.01 17.96 15.20
CA SER A 74 -19.93 17.88 14.22
C SER A 74 -18.68 18.57 14.76
N GLN A 75 -18.81 19.76 15.34
CA GLN A 75 -17.70 20.48 15.96
C GLN A 75 -17.09 19.70 17.14
N ILE A 76 -17.90 19.16 18.05
CA ILE A 76 -17.42 18.38 19.21
C ILE A 76 -16.65 17.12 18.76
N VAL A 77 -17.15 16.42 17.73
CA VAL A 77 -16.46 15.24 17.19
C VAL A 77 -15.13 15.62 16.55
N LEU A 78 -15.07 16.71 15.78
CA LEU A 78 -13.83 17.15 15.13
C LEU A 78 -12.80 17.61 16.15
N GLN A 79 -13.20 18.39 17.16
CA GLN A 79 -12.32 18.83 18.25
C GLN A 79 -11.68 17.63 18.95
N LYS A 80 -12.45 16.59 19.30
CA LYS A 80 -11.90 15.38 19.93
C LYS A 80 -10.93 14.61 19.02
N LEU A 81 -11.14 14.63 17.71
CA LEU A 81 -10.23 14.01 16.75
C LEU A 81 -8.94 14.82 16.54
N GLU A 82 -8.99 16.15 16.71
CA GLU A 82 -7.81 17.02 16.69
C GLU A 82 -7.00 16.91 17.99
N GLU A 83 -7.66 16.90 19.14
CA GLU A 83 -7.02 16.76 20.46
C GLU A 83 -6.33 15.40 20.63
N ASN A 84 -6.90 14.33 20.04
CA ASN A 84 -6.28 13.00 20.07
C ASN A 84 -6.50 12.23 18.75
N PRO A 85 -5.60 12.42 17.76
CA PRO A 85 -5.68 11.77 16.46
C PRO A 85 -5.57 10.24 16.51
N ASN A 86 -5.10 9.67 17.63
CA ASN A 86 -4.95 8.22 17.80
C ASN A 86 -6.20 7.55 18.41
N THR A 87 -7.24 8.31 18.75
CA THR A 87 -8.45 7.78 19.38
C THR A 87 -9.37 7.11 18.34
N SER A 88 -10.02 6.01 18.73
CA SER A 88 -10.95 5.32 17.84
C SER A 88 -12.29 6.06 17.75
N LEU A 89 -12.94 6.03 16.58
CA LEU A 89 -14.28 6.60 16.40
C LEU A 89 -15.33 5.97 17.34
N ARG A 90 -15.07 4.76 17.86
CA ARG A 90 -15.92 4.11 18.88
C ARG A 90 -15.76 4.75 20.26
N ILE A 91 -14.56 5.19 20.62
CA ILE A 91 -14.30 5.93 21.86
C ILE A 91 -14.97 7.30 21.76
N VAL A 92 -14.78 8.03 20.65
CA VAL A 92 -15.46 9.31 20.39
C VAL A 92 -16.98 9.15 20.43
N SER A 93 -17.52 8.07 19.87
CA SER A 93 -18.96 7.77 19.94
C SER A 93 -19.47 7.62 21.37
N LYS A 94 -18.72 6.94 22.25
CA LYS A 94 -19.08 6.79 23.66
C LYS A 94 -19.00 8.11 24.41
N GLU A 95 -17.96 8.90 24.17
CA GLU A 95 -17.73 10.18 24.86
C GLU A 95 -18.71 11.28 24.45
N VAL A 96 -19.09 11.33 23.16
CA VAL A 96 -20.02 12.33 22.61
C VAL A 96 -21.48 11.87 22.74
N GLY A 97 -21.72 10.59 23.04
CA GLY A 97 -23.08 10.06 23.20
C GLY A 97 -23.88 9.93 21.90
N ILE A 98 -23.21 9.88 20.75
CA ILE A 98 -23.83 9.68 19.43
C ILE A 98 -23.41 8.35 18.82
N SER A 99 -24.20 7.83 17.88
CA SER A 99 -23.90 6.54 17.25
C SER A 99 -22.57 6.57 16.49
N TYR A 100 -21.85 5.45 16.49
CA TYR A 100 -20.62 5.27 15.70
C TYR A 100 -20.82 5.67 14.23
N SER A 101 -21.96 5.30 13.63
CA SER A 101 -22.30 5.65 12.25
C SER A 101 -22.42 7.15 12.02
N SER A 102 -22.85 7.92 13.03
CA SER A 102 -22.90 9.39 12.99
C SER A 102 -21.49 9.98 13.06
N VAL A 103 -20.66 9.53 14.00
CA VAL A 103 -19.25 9.94 14.12
C VAL A 103 -18.50 9.64 12.81
N GLN A 104 -18.69 8.45 12.24
CA GLN A 104 -18.05 8.04 11.00
C GLN A 104 -18.48 8.92 9.81
N LYS A 105 -19.76 9.32 9.74
CA LYS A 105 -20.24 10.25 8.71
C LYS A 105 -19.63 11.64 8.88
N ILE A 106 -19.52 12.14 10.11
CA ILE A 106 -18.89 13.43 10.40
C ILE A 106 -17.42 13.41 9.97
N ALA A 107 -16.66 12.40 10.39
CA ALA A 107 -15.25 12.24 10.01
C ALA A 107 -15.07 12.19 8.48
N LYS A 108 -15.86 11.37 7.78
CA LYS A 108 -15.80 11.27 6.31
C LYS A 108 -16.19 12.57 5.60
N LYS A 109 -17.26 13.26 6.05
CA LYS A 109 -17.69 14.55 5.48
C LYS A 109 -16.59 15.60 5.58
N ASN A 110 -15.82 15.57 6.67
CA ASN A 110 -14.72 16.49 6.94
C ASN A 110 -13.35 15.95 6.51
N LYS A 111 -13.31 14.91 5.66
CA LYS A 111 -12.07 14.33 5.09
C LYS A 111 -11.07 13.77 6.11
N TYR A 112 -11.53 13.38 7.30
CA TYR A 112 -10.72 12.58 8.22
C TYR A 112 -10.67 11.14 7.74
N HIS A 113 -9.46 10.66 7.50
CA HIS A 113 -9.20 9.29 7.08
C HIS A 113 -8.48 8.52 8.19
N PRO A 114 -8.81 7.24 8.43
CA PRO A 114 -8.02 6.39 9.30
C PRO A 114 -6.69 6.08 8.61
N TYR A 115 -5.58 6.52 9.20
CA TYR A 115 -4.24 6.17 8.74
C TYR A 115 -3.70 5.02 9.59
N LYS A 116 -3.13 3.99 8.95
CA LYS A 116 -2.46 2.90 9.65
C LYS A 116 -1.09 3.38 10.08
N ARG A 117 -0.76 3.28 11.37
CA ARG A 117 0.58 3.59 11.87
C ARG A 117 1.59 2.61 11.25
N ASN A 118 2.63 3.15 10.64
CA ASN A 118 3.75 2.37 10.12
C ASN A 118 4.73 2.09 11.27
N THR A 119 5.06 0.82 11.50
CA THR A 119 6.09 0.43 12.47
C THR A 119 7.45 0.50 11.78
N VAL A 120 8.28 1.47 12.14
CA VAL A 120 9.68 1.60 11.69
C VAL A 120 10.61 1.16 12.81
N GLN A 121 11.83 0.72 12.47
CA GLN A 121 12.84 0.47 13.49
C GLN A 121 13.13 1.76 14.25
N HIS A 122 13.20 1.69 15.58
CA HIS A 122 13.51 2.84 16.39
C HIS A 122 14.97 3.26 16.15
N LEU A 123 15.16 4.42 15.52
CA LEU A 123 16.46 5.05 15.38
C LEU A 123 16.88 5.64 16.72
N LYS A 124 18.13 5.43 17.09
CA LYS A 124 18.79 6.10 18.21
C LYS A 124 19.31 7.46 17.73
N PHE A 125 19.58 8.36 18.67
CA PHE A 125 20.09 9.71 18.37
C PHE A 125 21.33 9.69 17.45
N ASP A 126 22.32 8.85 17.77
CA ASP A 126 23.55 8.71 16.98
C ASP A 126 23.32 8.14 15.56
N ASP A 127 22.17 7.55 15.28
CA ASP A 127 21.90 6.97 13.95
C ASP A 127 21.63 8.05 12.92
N TYR A 128 21.04 9.19 13.33
CA TYR A 128 20.71 10.28 12.42
C TYR A 128 21.98 10.85 11.77
N GLU A 129 22.98 11.16 12.60
CA GLU A 129 24.28 11.64 12.14
C GLU A 129 24.98 10.61 11.25
N ARG A 130 24.96 9.33 11.62
CA ARG A 130 25.57 8.25 10.80
C ARG A 130 24.90 8.11 9.43
N ARG A 131 23.58 8.29 9.36
CA ARG A 131 22.83 8.30 8.10
C ARG A 131 23.22 9.50 7.26
N LEU A 132 23.30 10.70 7.84
CA LEU A 132 23.74 11.90 7.13
C LEU A 132 25.18 11.79 6.62
N VAL A 133 26.10 11.27 7.43
CA VAL A 133 27.50 11.01 7.04
C VAL A 133 27.56 10.02 5.87
N TRP A 134 26.77 8.95 5.91
CA TRP A 134 26.71 8.01 4.80
C TRP A 134 26.16 8.65 3.53
N ILE A 135 25.07 9.43 3.63
CA ILE A 135 24.51 10.18 2.49
C ILE A 135 25.56 11.11 1.89
N ALA A 136 26.25 11.90 2.73
CA ALA A 136 27.29 12.81 2.28
C ALA A 136 28.40 12.08 1.51
N LYS A 137 28.88 10.93 2.03
CA LYS A 137 29.88 10.10 1.34
C LYS A 137 29.38 9.59 0.00
N VAL A 138 28.14 9.11 -0.08
CA VAL A 138 27.55 8.64 -1.34
C VAL A 138 27.38 9.78 -2.34
N LEU A 139 26.98 10.98 -1.90
CA LEU A 139 26.85 12.14 -2.78
C LEU A 139 28.20 12.58 -3.37
N VAL A 140 29.28 12.53 -2.60
CA VAL A 140 30.65 12.79 -3.10
C VAL A 140 31.03 11.79 -4.19
N GLU A 141 30.74 10.49 -4.00
CA GLU A 141 31.02 9.49 -5.05
C GLU A 141 30.19 9.71 -6.32
N ILE A 142 28.95 10.20 -6.18
CA ILE A 142 28.08 10.55 -7.32
C ILE A 142 28.61 11.78 -8.06
N GLU A 143 29.16 12.76 -7.34
CA GLU A 143 29.78 13.95 -7.92
C GLU A 143 31.03 13.58 -8.73
N ASP A 144 31.88 12.71 -8.19
CA ASP A 144 33.09 12.21 -8.86
C ASP A 144 32.75 11.28 -10.04
N ASN A 145 31.71 10.46 -9.90
CA ASN A 145 31.26 9.52 -10.92
C ASN A 145 29.72 9.54 -11.01
N PRO A 146 29.14 10.22 -12.03
CA PRO A 146 27.69 10.27 -12.22
C PRO A 146 27.01 8.89 -12.37
N GLN A 147 27.77 7.86 -12.75
CA GLN A 147 27.29 6.47 -12.88
C GLN A 147 27.54 5.64 -11.61
N PHE A 148 27.96 6.25 -10.50
CA PHE A 148 28.30 5.53 -9.27
C PHE A 148 27.17 4.61 -8.78
N LEU A 149 25.92 5.06 -8.84
CA LEU A 149 24.76 4.25 -8.44
C LEU A 149 24.59 2.98 -9.27
N GLU A 150 25.04 2.98 -10.54
CA GLU A 150 25.00 1.81 -11.42
C GLU A 150 26.05 0.75 -11.03
N THR A 151 27.04 1.15 -10.22
CA THR A 151 28.13 0.27 -9.75
C THR A 151 27.81 -0.43 -8.44
N ILE A 152 26.76 -0.03 -7.73
CA ILE A 152 26.40 -0.61 -6.43
C ILE A 152 25.60 -1.91 -6.63
N CYS A 153 26.10 -2.99 -6.04
CA CYS A 153 25.36 -4.23 -5.87
C CYS A 153 24.70 -4.23 -4.49
N TRP A 154 23.39 -3.97 -4.48
CA TRP A 154 22.57 -3.94 -3.27
C TRP A 154 22.19 -5.35 -2.86
N THR A 155 22.44 -5.75 -1.60
CA THR A 155 22.22 -7.13 -1.18
C THR A 155 21.56 -7.19 0.18
N ASP A 156 20.73 -8.21 0.38
CA ASP A 156 20.06 -8.44 1.65
C ASP A 156 19.48 -9.86 1.73
N GLU A 157 19.04 -10.24 2.92
CA GLU A 157 18.31 -11.49 3.19
C GLU A 157 16.91 -11.27 3.75
N ALA A 158 15.95 -12.04 3.26
CA ALA A 158 14.61 -12.08 3.82
C ALA A 158 14.14 -13.50 4.13
N LYS A 159 13.43 -13.64 5.25
CA LYS A 159 12.74 -14.90 5.61
C LYS A 159 11.32 -14.92 5.04
N PHE A 160 11.01 -15.97 4.29
CA PHE A 160 9.67 -16.28 3.80
C PHE A 160 9.07 -17.42 4.61
N HIS A 161 7.80 -17.28 5.02
CA HIS A 161 7.08 -18.26 5.84
C HIS A 161 5.78 -18.72 5.17
N ASN A 162 5.35 -19.95 5.40
CA ASN A 162 4.11 -20.46 4.82
C ASN A 162 2.82 -19.92 5.46
N ASN A 163 2.89 -19.15 6.54
CA ASN A 163 1.72 -18.63 7.26
C ASN A 163 1.32 -17.20 6.84
N GLY A 164 1.97 -16.63 5.83
CA GLY A 164 1.73 -15.25 5.42
C GLY A 164 1.89 -14.25 6.57
N ASN A 165 2.65 -14.57 7.64
CA ASN A 165 3.09 -13.55 8.59
C ASN A 165 4.18 -12.75 7.89
N VAL A 166 3.70 -11.80 7.10
CA VAL A 166 4.55 -10.90 6.35
C VAL A 166 5.08 -9.84 7.32
N ASN A 167 6.40 -9.64 7.35
CA ASN A 167 6.99 -8.55 8.13
C ASN A 167 6.37 -7.23 7.67
N SER A 168 5.75 -6.48 8.59
CA SER A 168 5.07 -5.22 8.26
C SER A 168 5.98 -4.14 7.68
N GLN A 169 7.29 -4.25 7.89
CA GLN A 169 8.30 -3.39 7.28
C GLN A 169 8.47 -3.71 5.79
N ASN A 170 8.54 -4.99 5.44
CA ASN A 170 8.69 -5.47 4.06
C ASN A 170 7.39 -5.35 3.25
N LEU A 171 6.23 -5.26 3.90
CA LEU A 171 4.90 -5.13 3.26
C LEU A 171 4.57 -3.77 2.62
N ARG A 172 5.51 -2.84 2.54
CA ARG A 172 5.24 -1.49 2.03
C ARG A 172 5.35 -1.48 0.51
N TYR A 173 4.22 -1.41 -0.17
CA TYR A 173 4.17 -1.13 -1.60
C TYR A 173 3.24 0.06 -1.87
N TRP A 174 3.66 0.90 -2.80
CA TRP A 174 2.87 2.02 -3.31
C TRP A 174 2.10 1.53 -4.53
N SER A 175 0.77 1.56 -4.49
CA SER A 175 -0.09 1.18 -5.60
C SER A 175 -1.15 2.26 -5.83
N ASN A 176 -1.44 2.55 -7.09
CA ASN A 176 -2.51 3.48 -7.50
C ASN A 176 -3.93 2.90 -7.26
N GLY A 177 -4.04 1.68 -6.70
CA GLY A 177 -5.30 1.04 -6.32
C GLY A 177 -5.10 -0.04 -5.26
N ASN A 178 -6.15 -0.33 -4.48
CA ASN A 178 -6.14 -1.39 -3.47
C ASN A 178 -6.06 -2.76 -4.16
N PRO A 179 -4.99 -3.57 -3.95
CA PRO A 179 -4.85 -4.86 -4.63
C PRO A 179 -5.70 -5.98 -4.04
N HIS A 180 -6.62 -5.66 -3.10
CA HIS A 180 -7.53 -6.62 -2.49
C HIS A 180 -6.80 -7.78 -1.80
N TRP A 181 -5.82 -7.45 -0.96
CA TRP A 181 -5.09 -8.47 -0.20
C TRP A 181 -5.94 -9.05 0.93
N HIS A 182 -5.99 -10.38 1.03
CA HIS A 182 -6.50 -11.11 2.20
C HIS A 182 -5.49 -12.21 2.54
N THR A 183 -5.18 -12.41 3.82
CA THR A 183 -4.33 -13.53 4.26
C THR A 183 -5.17 -14.42 5.16
N GLU A 184 -5.35 -15.67 4.74
CA GLU A 184 -5.84 -16.73 5.63
C GLU A 184 -4.73 -17.11 6.60
N LYS A 185 -4.96 -16.94 7.89
CA LYS A 185 -4.09 -17.44 8.94
C LYS A 185 -4.66 -18.76 9.40
N ASN A 186 -3.93 -19.87 9.17
CA ASN A 186 -3.87 -21.09 9.99
C ASN A 186 -3.24 -22.26 9.20
N PHE A 187 -1.91 -22.41 9.28
CA PHE A 187 -1.21 -23.62 8.82
C PHE A 187 -0.70 -24.41 10.03
N GLN A 188 -0.97 -25.72 10.05
CA GLN A 188 -0.59 -26.64 11.14
C GLN A 188 0.92 -26.96 11.14
N GLU A 189 1.55 -27.04 9.97
CA GLU A 189 3.01 -27.17 9.81
C GLU A 189 3.62 -25.80 9.49
N ARG A 190 4.77 -25.47 10.07
CA ARG A 190 5.47 -24.19 9.88
C ARG A 190 6.85 -24.44 9.30
N TYR A 191 7.09 -23.94 8.09
CA TYR A 191 8.42 -23.88 7.51
C TYR A 191 8.77 -22.44 7.11
N GLY A 192 10.06 -22.13 7.14
CA GLY A 192 10.59 -20.83 6.76
C GLY A 192 11.89 -20.99 5.98
N ILE A 193 12.02 -20.24 4.90
CA ILE A 193 13.20 -20.26 4.03
C ILE A 193 13.87 -18.89 4.12
N ASN A 194 15.19 -18.86 4.27
CA ASN A 194 15.95 -17.62 4.23
C ASN A 194 16.51 -17.43 2.82
N VAL A 195 16.16 -16.31 2.20
CA VAL A 195 16.44 -16.03 0.79
C VAL A 195 17.37 -14.84 0.71
N TRP A 196 18.43 -14.98 -0.07
CA TRP A 196 19.32 -13.89 -0.43
C TRP A 196 19.09 -13.47 -1.87
N CYS A 197 19.07 -12.16 -2.11
CA CYS A 197 19.09 -11.59 -3.45
C CYS A 197 20.01 -10.37 -3.50
N GLY A 198 20.61 -10.14 -4.67
CA GLY A 198 21.29 -8.91 -5.01
C GLY A 198 20.56 -8.16 -6.11
N ILE A 199 20.57 -6.83 -6.10
CA ILE A 199 20.17 -6.00 -7.24
C ILE A 199 21.39 -5.22 -7.70
N PHE A 200 21.82 -5.47 -8.94
CA PHE A 200 22.93 -4.79 -9.57
C PHE A 200 22.44 -4.03 -10.80
N TYR A 201 22.09 -2.76 -10.59
CA TYR A 201 21.52 -1.85 -11.59
C TYR A 201 20.28 -2.43 -12.31
N ASP A 202 20.46 -3.04 -13.48
CA ASP A 202 19.43 -3.61 -14.35
C ASP A 202 19.23 -5.12 -14.20
N LYS A 203 20.01 -5.76 -13.31
CA LYS A 203 20.02 -7.21 -13.09
C LYS A 203 19.70 -7.56 -11.64
N LEU A 204 18.87 -8.59 -11.48
CA LEU A 204 18.68 -9.27 -10.21
C LEU A 204 19.65 -10.46 -10.16
N ILE A 205 20.35 -10.60 -9.04
CA ILE A 205 21.31 -11.66 -8.74
C ILE A 205 20.67 -12.58 -7.69
N GLY A 206 20.71 -13.89 -7.92
CA GLY A 206 19.93 -14.86 -7.14
C GLY A 206 18.57 -15.13 -7.76
N PRO A 207 17.58 -15.62 -6.99
CA PRO A 207 17.61 -15.85 -5.54
C PRO A 207 18.52 -17.02 -5.13
N PHE A 208 19.16 -16.91 -3.96
CA PHE A 208 19.86 -17.99 -3.28
C PHE A 208 19.14 -18.38 -1.99
N PHE A 209 19.07 -19.67 -1.67
CA PHE A 209 18.29 -20.19 -0.55
C PHE A 209 19.22 -20.79 0.50
N PHE A 210 19.20 -20.26 1.72
CA PHE A 210 19.91 -20.86 2.85
C PHE A 210 19.03 -21.94 3.49
N SER A 211 19.61 -23.13 3.66
CA SER A 211 18.96 -24.29 4.29
C SER A 211 18.74 -24.14 5.80
N GLU A 212 19.48 -23.24 6.46
CA GLU A 212 19.47 -23.06 7.91
C GLU A 212 19.64 -21.58 8.29
N ASN A 213 19.62 -21.28 9.59
CA ASN A 213 19.90 -19.93 10.07
C ASN A 213 21.29 -19.45 9.63
N LEU A 214 21.33 -18.26 9.05
CA LEU A 214 22.55 -17.61 8.59
C LEU A 214 23.46 -17.27 9.78
N ASN A 215 24.71 -17.71 9.68
CA ASN A 215 25.80 -17.28 10.56
C ASN A 215 26.97 -16.81 9.68
N GLY A 216 27.98 -16.19 10.29
CA GLY A 216 29.09 -15.63 9.53
C GLY A 216 29.93 -16.66 8.75
N ASP A 217 29.98 -17.93 9.17
CA ASP A 217 30.72 -18.96 8.43
C ASP A 217 29.97 -19.39 7.17
N LYS A 218 28.66 -19.62 7.28
CA LYS A 218 27.81 -19.93 6.13
C LYS A 218 27.70 -18.77 5.16
N TYR A 219 27.66 -17.55 5.67
CA TYR A 219 27.71 -16.37 4.83
C TYR A 219 29.04 -16.28 4.07
N LEU A 220 30.16 -16.52 4.75
CA LEU A 220 31.48 -16.55 4.11
C LEU A 220 31.61 -17.68 3.07
N GLU A 221 31.07 -18.85 3.35
CA GLU A 221 31.01 -19.96 2.40
C GLU A 221 30.22 -19.56 1.15
N PHE A 222 29.01 -19.02 1.32
CA PHE A 222 28.19 -18.47 0.24
C PHE A 222 28.95 -17.44 -0.61
N LEU A 223 29.63 -16.46 0.03
CA LEU A 223 30.42 -15.46 -0.68
C LEU A 223 31.55 -16.09 -1.52
N LYS A 224 32.13 -17.21 -1.07
CA LYS A 224 33.25 -17.87 -1.74
C LYS A 224 32.84 -18.84 -2.84
N THR A 225 31.74 -19.57 -2.66
CA THR A 225 31.37 -20.69 -3.54
C THR A 225 30.22 -20.33 -4.46
N GLU A 226 29.16 -19.75 -3.92
CA GLU A 226 27.90 -19.55 -4.65
C GLU A 226 27.84 -18.19 -5.34
N LEU A 227 28.27 -17.13 -4.65
CA LEU A 227 28.23 -15.77 -5.21
C LEU A 227 29.00 -15.64 -6.54
N PRO A 228 30.21 -16.22 -6.73
CA PRO A 228 30.89 -16.16 -8.02
C PRO A 228 30.10 -16.77 -9.17
N ILE A 229 29.34 -17.85 -8.90
CA ILE A 229 28.47 -18.52 -9.87
C ILE A 229 27.28 -17.61 -10.21
N LEU A 230 26.64 -17.01 -9.21
CA LEU A 230 25.53 -16.08 -9.41
C LEU A 230 25.93 -14.81 -10.19
N LEU A 231 27.22 -14.46 -10.15
CA LEU A 231 27.78 -13.31 -10.86
C LEU A 231 28.33 -13.65 -12.25
N GLU A 232 28.27 -14.92 -12.70
CA GLU A 232 28.87 -15.36 -13.96
C GLU A 232 28.27 -14.63 -15.18
N ASP A 233 26.95 -14.44 -15.17
CA ASP A 233 26.20 -13.73 -16.22
C ASP A 233 26.46 -12.21 -16.26
N ILE A 234 27.17 -11.66 -15.26
CA ILE A 234 27.54 -10.25 -15.23
C ILE A 234 28.87 -10.06 -15.98
N PRO A 235 28.94 -9.15 -16.99
CA PRO A 235 30.18 -8.85 -17.69
C PRO A 235 31.32 -8.46 -16.74
N LEU A 236 32.53 -8.97 -17.00
CA LEU A 236 33.72 -8.71 -16.18
C LEU A 236 34.03 -7.21 -16.02
N SER A 237 33.73 -6.39 -17.04
CA SER A 237 33.90 -4.93 -16.97
C SER A 237 33.04 -4.29 -15.89
N ARG A 238 31.81 -4.77 -15.69
CA ARG A 238 30.92 -4.30 -14.63
C ARG A 238 31.32 -4.86 -13.26
N ARG A 239 31.73 -6.12 -13.21
CA ARG A 239 32.21 -6.77 -11.96
C ARG A 239 33.44 -6.08 -11.37
N LYS A 240 34.37 -5.61 -12.21
CA LYS A 240 35.59 -4.92 -11.74
C LYS A 240 35.32 -3.64 -10.96
N ASN A 241 34.24 -2.93 -11.29
CA ASN A 241 33.86 -1.68 -10.64
C ASN A 241 32.75 -1.88 -9.60
N LEU A 242 32.37 -3.12 -9.31
CA LEU A 242 31.25 -3.42 -8.42
C LEU A 242 31.56 -2.93 -7.00
N VAL A 243 30.63 -2.16 -6.43
CA VAL A 243 30.62 -1.77 -5.03
C VAL A 243 29.66 -2.68 -4.28
N TRP A 244 30.19 -3.57 -3.45
CA TRP A 244 29.37 -4.54 -2.71
C TRP A 244 28.68 -3.89 -1.52
N GLN A 245 27.35 -3.94 -1.41
CA GLN A 245 26.64 -3.43 -0.24
C GLN A 245 26.09 -4.58 0.62
N GLN A 246 26.29 -4.50 1.94
CA GLN A 246 25.64 -5.35 2.93
C GLN A 246 25.26 -4.55 4.19
N ASP A 247 24.29 -5.05 4.95
CA ASP A 247 23.77 -4.40 6.14
C ASP A 247 24.65 -4.63 7.40
N GLY A 248 24.11 -4.29 8.58
CA GLY A 248 24.78 -4.45 9.86
C GLY A 248 24.54 -5.77 10.60
N ALA A 249 24.02 -6.81 9.94
CA ALA A 249 23.72 -8.09 10.58
C ALA A 249 24.97 -8.72 11.23
N PRO A 250 24.82 -9.45 12.35
CA PRO A 250 25.96 -10.09 13.03
C PRO A 250 26.76 -11.04 12.14
N ALA A 251 26.12 -11.73 11.19
CA ALA A 251 26.80 -12.61 10.24
C ALA A 251 27.77 -11.83 9.32
N HIS A 252 27.35 -10.66 8.85
CA HIS A 252 28.12 -9.78 7.96
C HIS A 252 29.32 -9.13 8.66
N ASN A 253 29.20 -8.96 9.97
CA ASN A 253 30.19 -8.31 10.82
C ASN A 253 31.22 -9.27 11.43
N LYS A 254 31.23 -10.55 11.02
CA LYS A 254 32.27 -11.50 11.45
C LYS A 254 33.62 -11.10 10.84
N ASN A 255 34.69 -11.14 11.63
CA ASN A 255 36.03 -10.75 11.17
C ASN A 255 36.48 -11.48 9.90
N THR A 256 36.17 -12.76 9.76
CA THR A 256 36.52 -13.56 8.58
C THR A 256 35.78 -13.10 7.32
N VAL A 257 34.53 -12.62 7.46
CA VAL A 257 33.75 -12.01 6.38
C VAL A 257 34.34 -10.66 5.99
N ILE A 258 34.62 -9.79 6.97
CA ILE A 258 35.22 -8.47 6.72
C ILE A 258 36.57 -8.61 6.01
N GLN A 259 37.44 -9.53 6.47
CA GLN A 259 38.72 -9.81 5.82
C GLN A 259 38.54 -10.29 4.38
N TYR A 260 37.58 -11.18 4.14
CA TYR A 260 37.27 -11.62 2.78
C TYR A 260 36.81 -10.45 1.89
N LEU A 261 35.90 -9.61 2.36
CA LEU A 261 35.44 -8.44 1.59
C LEU A 261 36.57 -7.45 1.29
N ASN A 262 37.46 -7.20 2.25
CA ASN A 262 38.64 -6.37 2.03
C ASN A 262 39.59 -6.98 0.98
N CYS A 263 39.77 -8.30 0.97
CA CYS A 263 40.60 -8.97 -0.03
C CYS A 263 39.94 -8.99 -1.42
N THR A 264 38.63 -9.21 -1.48
CA THR A 264 37.89 -9.42 -2.74
C THR A 264 37.49 -8.11 -3.41
N PHE A 265 37.01 -7.13 -2.63
CA PHE A 265 36.48 -5.86 -3.12
C PHE A 265 37.37 -4.66 -2.77
N GLY A 266 38.42 -4.83 -1.96
CA GLY A 266 39.29 -3.73 -1.54
C GLY A 266 38.51 -2.69 -0.74
N THR A 267 38.47 -1.45 -1.26
CA THR A 267 37.66 -0.36 -0.71
C THR A 267 36.25 -0.27 -1.33
N ASN A 268 35.94 -1.08 -2.34
CA ASN A 268 34.69 -1.05 -3.10
C ASN A 268 33.62 -1.93 -2.44
N TRP A 269 33.38 -1.70 -1.15
CA TRP A 269 32.25 -2.28 -0.45
C TRP A 269 31.72 -1.34 0.63
N MET A 270 30.45 -1.50 0.98
CA MET A 270 29.71 -0.75 1.98
C MET A 270 29.15 -1.73 3.00
N GLY A 271 29.48 -1.48 4.25
CA GLY A 271 29.03 -2.28 5.40
C GLY A 271 29.48 -1.60 6.67
N THR A 272 29.08 -2.13 7.84
CA THR A 272 29.36 -1.49 9.15
C THR A 272 30.84 -1.10 9.32
N TYR A 273 31.74 -1.98 8.88
CA TYR A 273 33.20 -1.84 9.04
C TYR A 273 33.93 -1.61 7.71
N SER A 274 33.24 -1.09 6.69
CA SER A 274 33.89 -0.72 5.44
C SER A 274 34.93 0.38 5.67
N PRO A 275 36.11 0.31 5.02
CA PRO A 275 37.16 1.31 5.18
C PRO A 275 36.81 2.66 4.54
N LYS A 276 35.95 2.68 3.51
CA LYS A 276 35.62 3.88 2.74
C LYS A 276 34.27 4.45 3.15
N ILE A 277 33.20 3.66 3.01
CA ILE A 277 31.81 4.08 3.21
C ILE A 277 31.13 3.13 4.19
N CYS A 278 31.07 3.52 5.46
CA CYS A 278 30.42 2.75 6.50
C CYS A 278 28.90 2.77 6.34
N TRP A 279 28.26 1.61 6.29
CA TRP A 279 26.81 1.50 6.19
C TRP A 279 26.11 2.00 7.46
N PRO A 280 25.06 2.83 7.37
CA PRO A 280 24.39 3.39 8.52
C PRO A 280 23.51 2.31 9.19
N PRO A 281 23.52 2.21 10.53
CA PRO A 281 22.69 1.23 11.23
C PRO A 281 21.19 1.48 11.00
N ARG A 282 20.38 0.40 11.07
CA ARG A 282 18.90 0.47 11.09
C ARG A 282 18.29 1.30 9.95
N SER A 283 18.86 1.17 8.75
CA SER A 283 18.46 1.97 7.58
C SER A 283 17.91 1.12 6.42
N PRO A 284 16.88 0.27 6.65
CA PRO A 284 16.27 -0.53 5.59
C PRO A 284 15.59 0.36 4.52
N ASP A 285 15.18 1.57 4.90
CA ASP A 285 14.62 2.56 3.99
C ASP A 285 15.62 3.12 2.96
N LEU A 286 16.90 2.75 3.07
CA LEU A 286 17.98 3.10 2.15
C LEU A 286 18.53 1.89 1.36
N THR A 287 18.02 0.67 1.55
CA THR A 287 18.42 -0.53 0.76
C THR A 287 17.34 -0.89 -0.25
N SER A 288 17.72 -1.09 -1.52
CA SER A 288 16.73 -1.47 -2.55
C SER A 288 16.03 -2.80 -2.31
N PRO A 289 16.67 -3.84 -1.72
CA PRO A 289 15.95 -5.06 -1.37
C PRO A 289 14.83 -4.82 -0.35
N ASP A 290 15.11 -4.05 0.71
CA ASP A 290 14.14 -3.81 1.79
C ASP A 290 12.94 -2.99 1.35
N TYR A 291 13.17 -1.83 0.72
CA TYR A 291 12.07 -0.92 0.42
C TYR A 291 11.29 -1.30 -0.86
N PHE A 292 11.77 -2.27 -1.63
CA PHE A 292 11.15 -2.68 -2.88
C PHE A 292 11.03 -4.20 -3.03
N LEU A 293 12.16 -4.93 -3.12
CA LEU A 293 12.17 -6.32 -3.58
C LEU A 293 11.33 -7.24 -2.70
N TRP A 294 11.55 -7.19 -1.39
CA TRP A 294 10.89 -8.11 -0.48
C TRP A 294 9.38 -7.91 -0.44
N GLY A 295 8.92 -6.66 -0.47
CA GLY A 295 7.49 -6.35 -0.56
C GLY A 295 6.87 -6.80 -1.87
N TYR A 296 7.56 -6.59 -2.99
CA TYR A 296 7.12 -7.08 -4.29
C TYR A 296 7.02 -8.61 -4.32
N LEU A 297 8.08 -9.32 -3.92
CA LEU A 297 8.10 -10.78 -3.93
C LEU A 297 7.02 -11.35 -3.01
N GLN A 298 6.84 -10.80 -1.81
CA GLN A 298 5.76 -11.19 -0.92
C GLN A 298 4.38 -10.99 -1.57
N SER A 299 4.17 -9.90 -2.31
CA SER A 299 2.90 -9.63 -2.99
C SER A 299 2.55 -10.60 -4.11
N VAL A 300 3.57 -11.10 -4.81
CA VAL A 300 3.38 -12.06 -5.90
C VAL A 300 3.25 -13.47 -5.34
N VAL A 301 4.18 -13.87 -4.47
CA VAL A 301 4.29 -15.23 -3.93
C VAL A 301 3.08 -15.60 -3.08
N TYR A 302 2.57 -14.67 -2.26
CA TYR A 302 1.43 -14.94 -1.39
C TYR A 302 0.07 -14.60 -1.99
N LYS A 303 0.01 -14.21 -3.28
CA LYS A 303 -1.27 -14.09 -4.00
C LYS A 303 -2.00 -15.43 -4.02
N GLU A 304 -1.25 -16.51 -4.19
CA GLU A 304 -1.71 -17.89 -4.03
C GLU A 304 -0.78 -18.58 -3.04
N MET A 305 -1.31 -18.99 -1.89
CA MET A 305 -0.50 -19.57 -0.83
C MET A 305 0.34 -20.76 -1.34
N PRO A 306 1.65 -20.80 -1.04
CA PRO A 306 2.50 -21.91 -1.45
C PRO A 306 2.08 -23.20 -0.73
N ALA A 307 2.05 -24.32 -1.46
CA ALA A 307 1.61 -25.62 -0.93
C ALA A 307 2.67 -26.29 -0.05
N ASN A 308 3.96 -26.11 -0.38
CA ASN A 308 5.10 -26.68 0.33
C ASN A 308 6.36 -25.80 0.12
N VAL A 309 7.51 -26.22 0.68
CA VAL A 309 8.79 -25.51 0.57
C VAL A 309 9.23 -25.36 -0.88
N ASN A 310 9.14 -26.43 -1.67
CA ASN A 310 9.58 -26.43 -3.07
C ASN A 310 8.70 -25.51 -3.94
N ASP A 311 7.39 -25.51 -3.72
CA ASP A 311 6.47 -24.59 -4.38
C ASP A 311 6.77 -23.13 -4.00
N LEU A 312 7.11 -22.86 -2.73
CA LEU A 312 7.54 -21.53 -2.29
C LEU A 312 8.83 -21.09 -3.00
N GLU A 313 9.86 -21.95 -3.05
CA GLU A 313 11.10 -21.63 -3.77
C GLU A 313 10.85 -21.36 -5.26
N GLN A 314 10.03 -22.19 -5.91
CA GLN A 314 9.71 -22.02 -7.32
C GLN A 314 8.96 -20.71 -7.57
N LYS A 315 7.94 -20.38 -6.76
CA LYS A 315 7.23 -19.10 -6.84
C LYS A 315 8.15 -17.90 -6.64
N ILE A 316 9.13 -17.99 -5.75
CA ILE A 316 10.12 -16.92 -5.55
C ILE A 316 11.01 -16.80 -6.79
N LYS A 317 11.54 -17.90 -7.33
CA LYS A 317 12.33 -17.91 -8.56
C LYS A 317 11.56 -17.29 -9.72
N ASP A 318 10.32 -17.72 -9.94
CA ASP A 318 9.46 -17.19 -11.00
C ASP A 318 9.16 -15.70 -10.81
N ALA A 319 8.85 -15.27 -9.58
CA ALA A 319 8.61 -13.86 -9.28
C ALA A 319 9.85 -12.99 -9.53
N CYS A 320 11.04 -13.49 -9.16
CA CYS A 320 12.34 -12.87 -9.42
C CYS A 320 12.61 -12.73 -10.94
N SER A 321 12.43 -13.80 -11.72
CA SER A 321 12.68 -13.79 -13.17
C SER A 321 11.72 -12.88 -13.93
N ASN A 322 10.53 -12.60 -13.39
CA ASN A 322 9.53 -11.74 -14.00
C ASN A 322 9.73 -10.24 -13.72
N ILE A 323 10.71 -9.84 -12.88
CA ILE A 323 10.95 -8.42 -12.60
C ILE A 323 11.58 -7.76 -13.83
N PRO A 324 10.93 -6.74 -14.43
CA PRO A 324 11.50 -6.08 -15.59
C PRO A 324 12.74 -5.26 -15.22
N SER A 325 13.80 -5.30 -16.05
CA SER A 325 15.05 -4.55 -15.80
C SER A 325 14.85 -3.05 -15.54
N HIS A 326 13.92 -2.40 -16.23
CA HIS A 326 13.65 -0.97 -16.03
C HIS A 326 13.13 -0.65 -14.61
N VAL A 327 12.47 -1.60 -13.94
CA VAL A 327 12.03 -1.45 -12.55
C VAL A 327 13.22 -1.51 -11.61
N LEU A 328 14.17 -2.42 -11.85
CA LEU A 328 15.41 -2.52 -11.07
C LEU A 328 16.27 -1.25 -11.19
N VAL A 329 16.41 -0.73 -12.41
CA VAL A 329 17.11 0.54 -12.66
C VAL A 329 16.45 1.69 -11.90
N LYS A 330 15.12 1.85 -12.04
CA LYS A 330 14.38 2.92 -11.35
C LYS A 330 14.53 2.86 -9.82
N THR A 331 14.55 1.64 -9.28
CA THR A 331 14.69 1.40 -7.84
C THR A 331 16.08 1.80 -7.36
N THR A 332 17.13 1.31 -8.01
CA THR A 332 18.53 1.55 -7.61
C THR A 332 19.03 2.98 -7.88
N THR A 333 18.33 3.74 -8.74
CA THR A 333 18.71 5.11 -9.12
C THR A 333 17.72 6.15 -8.63
N ASN A 334 16.63 6.40 -9.36
CA ASN A 334 15.69 7.49 -9.09
C ASN A 334 15.06 7.41 -7.70
N GLU A 335 14.60 6.22 -7.30
CA GLU A 335 13.94 6.05 -6.01
C GLU A 335 14.95 6.17 -4.86
N LEU A 336 16.16 5.64 -5.01
CA LEU A 336 17.23 5.87 -4.05
C LEU A 336 17.54 7.36 -3.90
N LEU A 337 17.79 8.09 -5.00
CA LEU A 337 18.08 9.53 -4.95
C LEU A 337 16.95 10.32 -4.27
N ARG A 338 15.69 9.99 -4.56
CA ARG A 338 14.53 10.57 -3.88
C ARG A 338 14.58 10.34 -2.37
N ARG A 339 14.92 9.12 -1.95
CA ARG A 339 15.04 8.75 -0.53
C ARG A 339 16.21 9.45 0.16
N LEU A 340 17.36 9.57 -0.51
CA LEU A 340 18.51 10.33 0.01
C LEU A 340 18.13 11.79 0.23
N ALA A 341 17.45 12.42 -0.73
CA ALA A 341 17.02 13.81 -0.65
C ALA A 341 16.06 14.04 0.53
N ILE A 342 15.04 13.19 0.69
CA ILE A 342 14.09 13.34 1.80
C ILE A 342 14.77 13.05 3.14
N CYS A 343 15.65 12.03 3.21
CA CYS A 343 16.42 11.74 4.41
C CYS A 343 17.27 12.94 4.85
N LEU A 344 17.86 13.66 3.89
CA LEU A 344 18.60 14.89 4.13
C LEU A 344 17.68 16.02 4.60
N GLU A 345 16.51 16.21 3.98
CA GLU A 345 15.52 17.23 4.37
C GLU A 345 14.99 17.05 5.80
N VAL A 346 15.00 15.83 6.33
CA VAL A 346 14.57 15.53 7.70
C VAL A 346 15.74 15.27 8.66
N ASP A 347 16.94 15.73 8.33
CA ASP A 347 18.13 15.61 9.17
C ASP A 347 18.45 14.17 9.61
N GLY A 348 18.26 13.20 8.71
CA GLY A 348 18.54 11.80 8.93
C GLY A 348 17.45 11.03 9.70
N HIS A 349 16.34 11.69 10.05
CA HIS A 349 15.19 11.06 10.70
C HIS A 349 14.43 10.09 9.79
N GLN A 350 13.47 9.37 10.41
CA GLN A 350 12.57 8.47 9.70
C GLN A 350 11.69 9.25 8.72
N PHE A 351 11.76 8.94 7.43
CA PHE A 351 11.05 9.69 6.39
C PHE A 351 10.05 8.88 5.58
N GLU A 352 9.94 7.56 5.81
CA GLU A 352 9.08 6.71 4.97
C GLU A 352 7.60 7.13 4.94
N HIS A 353 7.15 7.89 5.94
CA HIS A 353 5.81 8.47 6.01
C HIS A 353 5.61 9.72 5.13
N LEU A 354 6.69 10.28 4.59
CA LEU A 354 6.72 11.47 3.72
C LEU A 354 6.80 11.10 2.23
N LEU A 355 7.18 9.86 1.92
CA LEU A 355 7.09 9.32 0.57
C LEU A 355 5.62 9.35 0.14
N LYS A 356 5.32 10.01 -0.98
CA LYS A 356 3.98 10.07 -1.61
C LYS A 356 3.86 9.08 -2.74
#